data_AF-A0A068YAR6-F1
#
_entry.id   AF-A0A068YAR6-F1
#
_cell.length_a   1.000
_cell.length_b   1.000
_cell.length_c   1.000
_cell.angle_alpha   90.00
_cell.angle_beta   90.00
_cell.angle_gamma   90.00
#
_symmetry.space_group_name_H-M   'P 1'
#
loop_
_entity.id
_entity.type
_entity.pdbx_description
1 polymer ?
#
loop_
_entity_poly.entity_id
_entity_poly.type
_entity_poly.pdbx_seq_one_letter_code
_entity_poly.pdbx_strand_id
1 'polypeptide(L)'
;MLRITTVLLLVAYCSGADPLIWGSRIIGTPMGQSPPMHFRFPGEALILMLMPDGTLRQMSIVSGSCYVDGEVVGRPCQIAEGSANITLLDVSRQAGLQVWVDRILFSTTFFVPNCTVWRSPMGEIDLQTSAPLSRFPKGQSQIELRFGVQVTNSRTWTAFYVNGGFACSWLGGFLVFNESHFCRDLLKDVQSGLSIFAVTISRSNTSVYNTFNWRSENERLIVTVDWTQSGESPAMADCRATTSSSATTSSSTTTSSSGPKLAYTMKTVLAPLSMLVLLSVPAR
;
A
#
# COMPACT_ATOMS: atom_id res chain seq x y z
N MET A 1 -21.33 40.67 41.15
CA MET A 1 -21.63 40.50 39.71
C MET A 1 -20.67 39.46 39.13
N LEU A 2 -21.18 38.26 38.91
CA LEU A 2 -20.41 37.09 38.49
C LEU A 2 -20.27 37.12 36.96
N ARG A 3 -19.06 37.28 36.43
CA ARG A 3 -18.81 37.21 34.97
C ARG A 3 -18.38 35.78 34.63
N ILE A 4 -19.29 35.03 34.01
CA ILE A 4 -19.03 33.71 33.44
C ILE A 4 -18.37 33.95 32.07
N THR A 5 -17.09 33.63 31.96
CA THR A 5 -16.35 33.69 30.70
C THR A 5 -16.33 32.29 30.10
N THR A 6 -17.16 32.06 29.09
CA THR A 6 -17.22 30.79 28.35
C THR A 6 -16.01 30.69 27.42
N VAL A 7 -15.15 29.69 27.63
CA VAL A 7 -14.01 29.38 26.75
C VAL A 7 -14.47 28.38 25.69
N LEU A 8 -14.51 28.81 24.42
CA LEU A 8 -14.78 27.95 23.27
C LEU A 8 -13.48 27.24 22.86
N LEU A 9 -13.38 25.94 23.14
CA LEU A 9 -12.35 25.04 22.62
C LEU A 9 -12.80 24.49 21.26
N LEU A 10 -12.34 25.11 20.16
CA LEU A 10 -12.42 24.51 18.83
C LEU A 10 -11.31 23.47 18.69
N VAL A 11 -11.61 22.26 19.15
CA VAL A 11 -10.84 21.07 18.76
C VAL A 11 -11.29 20.72 17.35
N ALA A 12 -10.53 21.14 16.34
CA ALA A 12 -10.62 20.57 15.00
C ALA A 12 -10.08 19.14 15.08
N TYR A 13 -10.92 18.22 15.55
CA TYR A 13 -10.66 16.80 15.44
C TYR A 13 -10.82 16.47 13.96
N CYS A 14 -9.70 16.32 13.25
CA CYS A 14 -9.69 15.72 11.92
C CYS A 14 -10.06 14.24 12.09
N SER A 15 -11.36 13.93 12.28
CA SER A 15 -11.93 12.58 12.19
C SER A 15 -12.02 12.19 10.72
N GLY A 16 -10.89 12.16 10.00
CA GLY A 16 -10.83 11.35 8.79
C GLY A 16 -10.79 9.91 9.24
N ALA A 17 -11.85 9.14 9.01
CA ALA A 17 -11.76 7.69 9.18
C ALA A 17 -10.61 7.17 8.32
N ASP A 18 -9.79 6.26 8.85
CA ASP A 18 -8.70 5.66 8.09
C ASP A 18 -9.24 5.07 6.79
N PRO A 19 -8.58 5.31 5.64
CA PRO A 19 -9.07 4.86 4.36
C PRO A 19 -9.20 3.34 4.35
N LEU A 20 -10.39 2.84 3.97
CA LEU A 20 -10.59 1.42 3.74
C LEU A 20 -9.74 1.02 2.52
N ILE A 21 -8.67 0.27 2.78
CA ILE A 21 -7.74 -0.14 1.74
C ILE A 21 -8.41 -1.19 0.87
N TRP A 22 -8.62 -0.86 -0.40
CA TRP A 22 -9.00 -1.81 -1.43
C TRP A 22 -7.78 -2.23 -2.25
N GLY A 23 -7.67 -3.54 -2.49
CA GLY A 23 -6.66 -4.09 -3.40
C GLY A 23 -5.29 -4.26 -2.75
N SER A 24 -4.25 -3.87 -3.48
CA SER A 24 -2.90 -4.36 -3.26
C SER A 24 -2.21 -3.72 -2.06
N ARG A 25 -1.47 -4.51 -1.28
CA ARG A 25 -0.87 -4.04 -0.03
C ARG A 25 0.38 -4.84 0.37
N ILE A 26 1.13 -4.26 1.30
CA ILE A 26 2.21 -4.94 2.00
C ILE A 26 1.78 -5.07 3.45
N ILE A 27 2.01 -6.22 4.06
CA ILE A 27 1.70 -6.46 5.47
C ILE A 27 3.01 -6.75 6.18
N GLY A 28 3.34 -5.89 7.14
CA GLY A 28 4.57 -5.94 7.93
C GLY A 28 4.55 -6.92 9.10
N THR A 29 3.37 -7.42 9.47
CA THR A 29 3.19 -8.31 10.62
C THR A 29 4.01 -9.59 10.42
N PRO A 30 4.91 -9.96 11.36
CA PRO A 30 5.81 -11.08 11.15
C PRO A 30 5.15 -12.46 11.32
N MET A 31 4.13 -12.57 12.16
CA MET A 31 3.42 -13.82 12.44
C MET A 31 2.03 -13.56 13.02
N GLY A 32 1.19 -14.58 12.98
CA GLY A 32 -0.17 -14.53 13.53
C GLY A 32 -1.16 -13.89 12.57
N GLN A 33 -2.31 -13.48 13.11
CA GLN A 33 -3.45 -13.10 12.29
C GLN A 33 -3.15 -11.88 11.42
N SER A 34 -3.54 -11.93 10.15
CA SER A 34 -3.46 -10.76 9.29
C SER A 34 -4.49 -9.70 9.70
N PRO A 35 -4.25 -8.41 9.43
CA PRO A 35 -5.34 -7.45 9.31
C PRO A 35 -6.35 -7.93 8.25
N PRO A 36 -7.63 -7.56 8.35
CA PRO A 36 -8.60 -7.82 7.29
C PRO A 36 -8.16 -7.22 5.95
N MET A 37 -8.16 -8.05 4.91
CA MET A 37 -7.81 -7.66 3.56
C MET A 37 -9.07 -7.57 2.71
N HIS A 38 -9.25 -6.42 2.07
CA HIS A 38 -10.40 -6.12 1.22
C HIS A 38 -9.95 -6.02 -0.23
N PHE A 39 -10.52 -6.87 -1.08
CA PHE A 39 -10.24 -6.94 -2.51
C PHE A 39 -11.48 -6.55 -3.28
N ARG A 40 -11.28 -5.76 -4.34
CA ARG A 40 -12.30 -5.40 -5.31
C ARG A 40 -11.80 -5.76 -6.69
N PHE A 41 -12.66 -6.34 -7.51
CA PHE A 41 -12.32 -6.83 -8.84
C PHE A 41 -13.59 -6.89 -9.70
N PRO A 42 -13.49 -6.95 -11.03
CA PRO A 42 -14.67 -7.17 -11.88
C PRO A 42 -15.03 -8.67 -11.87
N GLY A 43 -16.31 -9.01 -11.71
CA GLY A 43 -16.80 -10.40 -11.92
C GLY A 43 -16.29 -11.44 -10.91
N GLU A 44 -16.13 -12.67 -11.39
CA GLU A 44 -15.66 -13.82 -10.60
C GLU A 44 -14.13 -13.85 -10.50
N ALA A 45 -13.62 -14.06 -9.29
CA ALA A 45 -12.19 -14.10 -9.05
C ALA A 45 -11.68 -15.47 -8.58
N LEU A 46 -10.48 -15.79 -9.04
CA LEU A 46 -9.62 -16.83 -8.50
C LEU A 46 -8.64 -16.20 -7.49
N ILE A 47 -8.68 -16.67 -6.24
CA ILE A 47 -7.74 -16.25 -5.21
C ILE A 47 -6.67 -17.31 -5.07
N LEU A 48 -5.41 -16.91 -5.22
CA LEU A 48 -4.24 -17.78 -5.11
C LEU A 48 -3.38 -17.33 -3.93
N MET A 49 -2.94 -18.30 -3.13
CA MET A 49 -1.91 -18.12 -2.11
C MET A 49 -0.54 -18.27 -2.75
N LEU A 50 0.31 -17.26 -2.57
CA LEU A 50 1.70 -17.28 -3.00
C LEU A 50 2.57 -17.84 -1.88
N MET A 51 3.18 -18.99 -2.12
CA MET A 51 4.05 -19.66 -1.15
C MET A 51 5.48 -19.09 -1.18
N PRO A 52 6.29 -19.31 -0.14
CA PRO A 52 7.67 -18.79 -0.08
C PRO A 52 8.58 -19.34 -1.19
N ASP A 53 8.27 -20.50 -1.74
CA ASP A 53 8.97 -21.11 -2.89
C ASP A 53 8.50 -20.58 -4.25
N GLY A 54 7.63 -19.56 -4.26
CA GLY A 54 7.06 -18.97 -5.48
C GLY A 54 5.87 -19.74 -6.06
N THR A 55 5.50 -20.90 -5.49
CA THR A 55 4.35 -21.67 -5.98
C THR A 55 3.03 -20.99 -5.64
N LEU A 56 2.04 -21.18 -6.51
CA LEU A 56 0.69 -20.67 -6.32
C LEU A 56 -0.26 -21.81 -5.96
N ARG A 57 -1.00 -21.65 -4.86
CA ARG A 57 -2.01 -22.61 -4.41
C ARG A 57 -3.38 -21.98 -4.41
N GLN A 58 -4.37 -22.66 -4.97
CA GLN A 58 -5.72 -22.13 -5.03
C GLN A 58 -6.35 -22.10 -3.64
N MET A 59 -6.91 -20.94 -3.29
CA MET A 59 -7.71 -20.77 -2.10
C MET A 59 -9.19 -20.92 -2.45
N SER A 60 -9.91 -21.69 -1.64
CA SER A 60 -11.37 -21.74 -1.66
C SER A 60 -11.94 -21.09 -0.42
N ILE A 61 -13.11 -20.45 -0.54
CA ILE A 61 -13.80 -19.81 0.57
C ILE A 61 -15.15 -20.50 0.75
N VAL A 62 -15.34 -21.14 1.90
CA VAL A 62 -16.54 -21.92 2.22
C VAL A 62 -16.98 -21.60 3.65
N SER A 63 -18.25 -21.26 3.82
CA SER A 63 -18.88 -21.05 5.14
C SER A 63 -18.09 -20.11 6.08
N GLY A 64 -17.50 -19.03 5.55
CA GLY A 64 -16.75 -18.06 6.35
C GLY A 64 -15.28 -18.37 6.58
N SER A 65 -14.76 -19.48 6.04
CA SER A 65 -13.37 -19.92 6.19
C SER A 65 -12.64 -20.01 4.85
N CYS A 66 -11.35 -19.69 4.87
CA CYS A 66 -10.44 -19.87 3.73
C CYS A 66 -9.72 -21.21 3.86
N TYR A 67 -9.72 -21.97 2.77
CA TYR A 67 -9.05 -23.28 2.68
C TYR A 67 -8.00 -23.29 1.58
N VAL A 68 -6.86 -23.90 1.85
CA VAL A 68 -5.83 -24.24 0.86
C VAL A 68 -5.46 -25.70 1.10
N ASP A 69 -5.51 -26.53 0.05
CA ASP A 69 -5.25 -27.98 0.13
C ASP A 69 -6.06 -28.71 1.22
N GLY A 70 -7.28 -28.25 1.49
CA GLY A 70 -8.16 -28.81 2.53
C GLY A 70 -7.93 -28.29 3.95
N GLU A 71 -6.85 -27.53 4.18
CA GLU A 71 -6.49 -26.96 5.48
C GLU A 71 -7.07 -25.55 5.66
N VAL A 72 -7.57 -25.24 6.86
CA VAL A 72 -8.05 -23.90 7.19
C VAL A 72 -6.87 -22.96 7.37
N VAL A 73 -6.78 -21.93 6.54
CA VAL A 73 -5.71 -20.92 6.57
C VAL A 73 -6.20 -19.54 7.03
N GLY A 74 -7.51 -19.31 7.04
CA GLY A 74 -8.08 -17.99 7.33
C GLY A 74 -9.52 -18.01 7.82
N ARG A 75 -9.85 -17.01 8.64
CA ARG A 75 -11.21 -16.64 9.10
C ARG A 75 -11.19 -15.24 9.75
N PRO A 76 -12.24 -14.41 9.57
CA PRO A 76 -13.34 -14.62 8.64
C PRO A 76 -12.89 -14.44 7.18
N CYS A 77 -13.53 -15.18 6.28
CA CYS A 77 -13.33 -15.11 4.84
C CYS A 77 -14.67 -15.04 4.11
N GLN A 78 -14.79 -14.11 3.17
CA GLN A 78 -16.00 -13.91 2.39
C GLN A 78 -15.62 -13.62 0.94
N ILE A 79 -16.39 -14.16 0.01
CA ILE A 79 -16.31 -13.82 -1.40
C ILE A 79 -17.72 -13.55 -1.90
N ALA A 80 -17.86 -12.49 -2.68
CA ALA A 80 -19.07 -12.10 -3.36
C ALA A 80 -18.71 -11.68 -4.78
N GLU A 81 -19.72 -11.45 -5.62
CA GLU A 81 -19.48 -10.91 -6.95
C GLU A 81 -18.73 -9.57 -6.83
N GLY A 82 -17.55 -9.50 -7.46
CA GLY A 82 -16.69 -8.32 -7.50
C GLY A 82 -15.96 -7.93 -6.22
N SER A 83 -16.03 -8.72 -5.13
CA SER A 83 -15.26 -8.43 -3.91
C SER A 83 -14.92 -9.67 -3.06
N ALA A 84 -13.85 -9.56 -2.28
CA ALA A 84 -13.50 -10.56 -1.29
C ALA A 84 -12.92 -9.90 -0.02
N ASN A 85 -13.26 -10.46 1.14
CA ASN A 85 -12.70 -10.10 2.44
C ASN A 85 -11.96 -11.32 2.98
N ILE A 86 -10.67 -11.17 3.29
CA ILE A 86 -9.82 -12.27 3.72
C ILE A 86 -9.05 -11.87 4.97
N THR A 87 -9.14 -12.71 6.00
CA THR A 87 -8.29 -12.62 7.18
C THR A 87 -7.58 -13.95 7.36
N LEU A 88 -6.24 -13.96 7.26
CA LEU A 88 -5.44 -15.17 7.47
C LEU A 88 -5.17 -15.37 8.95
N LEU A 89 -5.09 -16.62 9.38
CA LEU A 89 -4.80 -16.98 10.77
C LEU A 89 -3.32 -16.78 11.13
N ASP A 90 -2.44 -17.02 10.16
CA ASP A 90 -1.00 -16.82 10.33
C ASP A 90 -0.38 -16.34 9.02
N VAL A 91 0.17 -15.13 9.02
CA VAL A 91 0.84 -14.52 7.86
C VAL A 91 2.22 -15.13 7.56
N SER A 92 2.83 -15.84 8.51
CA SER A 92 4.20 -16.36 8.37
C SER A 92 4.33 -17.59 7.45
N ARG A 93 3.21 -18.24 7.09
CA ARG A 93 3.18 -19.50 6.35
C ARG A 93 3.21 -19.34 4.83
N GLN A 94 3.03 -18.12 4.34
CA GLN A 94 2.97 -17.81 2.91
C GLN A 94 3.63 -16.46 2.64
N ALA A 95 4.03 -16.24 1.40
CA ALA A 95 4.64 -14.98 0.97
C ALA A 95 3.61 -13.93 0.53
N GLY A 96 2.40 -14.34 0.15
CA GLY A 96 1.39 -13.39 -0.29
C GLY A 96 0.06 -13.99 -0.75
N LEU A 97 -0.78 -13.13 -1.32
CA LEU A 97 -2.02 -13.48 -2.01
C LEU A 97 -2.06 -12.79 -3.37
N GLN A 98 -2.69 -13.44 -4.34
CA GLN A 98 -2.97 -12.90 -5.66
C GLN A 98 -4.45 -13.08 -5.99
N VAL A 99 -5.06 -12.04 -6.56
CA VAL A 99 -6.46 -12.06 -7.01
C VAL A 99 -6.49 -11.93 -8.52
N TRP A 100 -7.06 -12.92 -9.19
CA TRP A 100 -7.12 -13.04 -10.65
C TRP A 100 -8.56 -13.03 -11.14
N VAL A 101 -8.81 -12.36 -12.25
CA VAL A 101 -10.09 -12.41 -12.99
C VAL A 101 -9.76 -12.63 -14.45
N ASP A 102 -10.36 -13.63 -15.09
CA ASP A 102 -10.15 -13.91 -16.53
C ASP A 102 -8.67 -13.98 -16.95
N ARG A 103 -7.82 -14.53 -16.07
CA ARG A 103 -6.35 -14.62 -16.24
C ARG A 103 -5.60 -13.28 -16.19
N ILE A 104 -6.25 -12.21 -15.75
CA ILE A 104 -5.65 -10.92 -15.45
C ILE A 104 -5.47 -10.81 -13.94
N LEU A 105 -4.25 -10.47 -13.51
CA LEU A 105 -3.96 -10.21 -12.10
C LEU A 105 -4.49 -8.82 -11.72
N PHE A 106 -5.38 -8.76 -10.73
CA PHE A 106 -6.04 -7.53 -10.28
C PHE A 106 -5.50 -6.98 -8.97
N SER A 107 -4.98 -7.84 -8.09
CA SER A 107 -4.40 -7.41 -6.83
C SER A 107 -3.35 -8.37 -6.31
N THR A 108 -2.36 -7.83 -5.61
CA THR A 108 -1.32 -8.58 -4.91
C THR A 108 -1.19 -8.10 -3.48
N THR A 109 -1.11 -9.04 -2.55
CA THR A 109 -0.66 -8.78 -1.18
C THR A 109 0.65 -9.50 -0.94
N PHE A 110 1.62 -8.81 -0.36
CA PHE A 110 2.89 -9.41 0.06
C PHE A 110 3.03 -9.33 1.58
N PHE A 111 3.43 -10.45 2.20
CA PHE A 111 3.78 -10.52 3.62
C PHE A 111 5.28 -10.30 3.74
N VAL A 112 5.67 -9.16 4.32
CA VAL A 112 7.05 -8.74 4.46
C VAL A 112 7.33 -8.58 5.96
N PRO A 113 7.75 -9.65 6.66
CA PRO A 113 7.86 -9.65 8.11
C PRO A 113 8.81 -8.55 8.59
N ASN A 114 8.35 -7.72 9.53
CA ASN A 114 9.05 -6.55 10.05
C ASN A 114 9.45 -5.51 8.99
N CYS A 115 8.94 -5.63 7.77
CA CYS A 115 9.30 -4.77 6.64
C CYS A 115 10.81 -4.69 6.38
N THR A 116 11.51 -5.83 6.48
CA THR A 116 12.97 -5.91 6.29
C THR A 116 13.38 -6.55 4.96
N VAL A 117 12.63 -7.55 4.47
CA VAL A 117 12.96 -8.29 3.25
C VAL A 117 12.08 -7.82 2.09
N TRP A 118 12.47 -6.72 1.45
CA TRP A 118 11.70 -6.10 0.37
C TRP A 118 11.82 -6.77 -0.99
N ARG A 119 12.19 -8.04 -1.03
CA ARG A 119 12.23 -8.82 -2.25
C ARG A 119 11.01 -9.71 -2.32
N SER A 120 10.48 -9.83 -3.53
CA SER A 120 9.49 -10.84 -3.87
C SER A 120 10.13 -12.24 -3.82
N PRO A 121 9.34 -13.34 -3.75
CA PRO A 121 9.85 -14.68 -3.48
C PRO A 121 10.96 -15.19 -4.42
N MET A 122 10.90 -14.87 -5.70
CA MET A 122 11.93 -15.20 -6.70
C MET A 122 13.02 -14.13 -6.79
N GLY A 123 12.83 -12.99 -6.11
CA GLY A 123 13.82 -11.93 -5.99
C GLY A 123 14.04 -11.11 -7.26
N GLU A 124 13.17 -11.26 -8.26
CA GLU A 124 13.22 -10.49 -9.51
C GLU A 124 12.61 -9.11 -9.29
N ILE A 125 11.47 -9.00 -8.60
CA ILE A 125 10.81 -7.71 -8.35
C ILE A 125 11.21 -7.14 -6.98
N ASP A 126 11.62 -5.88 -6.98
CA ASP A 126 11.89 -5.11 -5.76
C ASP A 126 10.60 -4.44 -5.26
N LEU A 127 10.10 -4.93 -4.12
CA LEU A 127 8.85 -4.43 -3.53
C LEU A 127 9.04 -3.02 -2.95
N GLN A 128 10.23 -2.68 -2.48
CA GLN A 128 10.52 -1.39 -1.86
C GLN A 128 10.35 -0.23 -2.84
N THR A 129 10.89 -0.39 -4.06
CA THR A 129 10.80 0.62 -5.13
C THR A 129 9.35 0.88 -5.51
N SER A 130 8.50 -0.15 -5.47
CA SER A 130 7.08 0.00 -5.75
C SER A 130 6.25 0.46 -4.58
N ALA A 131 6.72 0.29 -3.35
CA ALA A 131 5.97 0.55 -2.12
C ALA A 131 5.56 2.04 -1.98
N PRO A 132 4.39 2.33 -1.35
CA PRO A 132 3.33 1.38 -0.97
C PRO A 132 2.74 0.58 -2.16
N LEU A 133 1.81 -0.35 -1.97
CA LEU A 133 1.10 -0.95 -3.14
C LEU A 133 -0.30 -0.38 -3.36
N SER A 134 -0.78 0.44 -2.42
CA SER A 134 -1.98 1.26 -2.56
C SER A 134 -1.61 2.75 -2.54
N ARG A 135 -2.26 3.57 -3.36
CA ARG A 135 -2.14 5.05 -3.33
C ARG A 135 -3.51 5.70 -3.29
N PHE A 136 -3.58 6.81 -2.57
CA PHE A 136 -4.79 7.59 -2.35
C PHE A 136 -4.60 9.07 -2.75
N PRO A 137 -4.48 9.38 -4.05
CA PRO A 137 -4.17 10.74 -4.53
C PRO A 137 -5.41 11.60 -4.79
N LYS A 138 -6.48 11.50 -3.98
CA LYS A 138 -7.69 12.33 -4.18
C LYS A 138 -7.35 13.81 -4.31
N GLY A 139 -7.93 14.44 -5.34
CA GLY A 139 -7.70 15.84 -5.68
C GLY A 139 -6.48 16.08 -6.59
N GLN A 140 -5.64 15.07 -6.83
CA GLN A 140 -4.52 15.16 -7.75
C GLN A 140 -4.94 14.71 -9.16
N SER A 141 -4.37 15.35 -10.18
CA SER A 141 -4.57 14.99 -11.59
C SER A 141 -3.55 13.97 -12.10
N GLN A 142 -2.45 13.77 -11.38
CA GLN A 142 -1.36 12.87 -11.75
C GLN A 142 -0.69 12.28 -10.51
N ILE A 143 -0.02 11.15 -10.69
CA ILE A 143 0.80 10.50 -9.66
C ILE A 143 2.04 9.87 -10.29
N GLU A 144 3.18 9.94 -9.59
CA GLU A 144 4.38 9.18 -9.96
C GLU A 144 4.34 7.79 -9.31
N LEU A 145 4.60 6.77 -10.12
CA LEU A 145 4.80 5.39 -9.69
C LEU A 145 6.20 4.93 -10.09
N ARG A 146 6.79 4.04 -9.29
CA ARG A 146 8.12 3.48 -9.54
C ARG A 146 8.05 1.97 -9.41
N PHE A 147 8.85 1.27 -10.21
CA PHE A 147 8.91 -0.18 -10.23
C PHE A 147 10.36 -0.61 -10.37
N GLY A 148 10.81 -1.49 -9.48
CA GLY A 148 12.16 -2.01 -9.46
C GLY A 148 12.19 -3.47 -9.91
N VAL A 149 13.20 -3.82 -10.70
CA VAL A 149 13.44 -5.20 -11.12
C VAL A 149 14.94 -5.49 -11.19
N GLN A 150 15.33 -6.69 -10.80
CA GLN A 150 16.66 -7.21 -10.97
C GLN A 150 16.82 -7.74 -12.40
N VAL A 151 17.46 -6.95 -13.27
CA VAL A 151 17.86 -7.41 -14.59
C VAL A 151 19.15 -8.22 -14.44
N THR A 152 19.07 -9.54 -14.68
CA THR A 152 20.19 -10.46 -14.50
C THR A 152 21.01 -10.65 -15.77
N ASN A 153 20.39 -10.50 -16.95
CA ASN A 153 21.08 -10.58 -18.24
C ASN A 153 20.27 -9.90 -19.37
N SER A 154 20.81 -9.92 -20.59
CA SER A 154 20.19 -9.31 -21.76
C SER A 154 18.89 -9.98 -22.25
N ARG A 155 18.48 -11.11 -21.65
CA ARG A 155 17.24 -11.84 -21.96
C ARG A 155 16.17 -11.69 -20.87
N THR A 156 16.46 -11.02 -19.75
CA THR A 156 15.45 -10.78 -18.72
C THR A 156 14.29 -9.99 -19.33
N TRP A 157 13.11 -10.61 -19.40
CA TRP A 157 11.91 -9.99 -19.94
C TRP A 157 11.09 -9.35 -18.83
N THR A 158 10.65 -8.11 -19.06
CA THR A 158 9.76 -7.40 -18.15
C THR A 158 8.65 -6.69 -18.91
N ALA A 159 7.51 -6.49 -18.27
CA ALA A 159 6.37 -5.86 -18.89
C ALA A 159 5.55 -5.03 -17.88
N PHE A 160 4.88 -4.01 -18.42
CA PHE A 160 4.01 -3.11 -17.67
C PHE A 160 2.62 -3.08 -18.31
N TYR A 161 1.58 -3.16 -17.47
CA TYR A 161 0.18 -3.12 -17.90
C TYR A 161 -0.58 -2.07 -17.09
N VAL A 162 -1.56 -1.44 -17.73
CA VAL A 162 -2.47 -0.46 -17.13
C VAL A 162 -3.90 -0.99 -17.26
N ASN A 163 -4.57 -1.20 -16.12
CA ASN A 163 -5.93 -1.75 -16.04
C ASN A 163 -6.10 -3.07 -16.82
N GLY A 164 -5.08 -3.93 -16.81
CA GLY A 164 -5.05 -5.19 -17.56
C GLY A 164 -4.64 -5.07 -19.04
N GLY A 165 -4.64 -3.86 -19.61
CA GLY A 165 -4.13 -3.58 -20.95
C GLY A 165 -2.61 -3.51 -20.97
N PHE A 166 -1.98 -4.20 -21.91
CA PHE A 166 -0.54 -4.15 -22.12
C PHE A 166 -0.10 -2.70 -22.45
N ALA A 167 1.06 -2.25 -21.95
CA ALA A 167 1.56 -0.90 -22.24
C ALA A 167 3.01 -0.89 -22.72
N CYS A 168 3.93 -1.56 -22.01
CA CYS A 168 5.35 -1.56 -22.34
C CYS A 168 5.96 -2.94 -22.09
N SER A 169 7.01 -3.30 -22.84
CA SER A 169 7.90 -4.40 -22.47
C SER A 169 9.36 -4.13 -22.78
N TRP A 170 10.23 -4.76 -21.98
CA TRP A 170 11.68 -4.64 -22.08
C TRP A 170 12.34 -6.00 -22.17
N LEU A 171 13.53 -6.02 -22.77
CA LEU A 171 14.44 -7.15 -22.76
C LEU A 171 15.83 -6.66 -22.33
N GLY A 172 16.35 -7.21 -21.23
CA GLY A 172 17.63 -6.77 -20.67
C GLY A 172 17.65 -5.30 -20.23
N GLY A 173 16.48 -4.72 -19.94
CA GLY A 173 16.31 -3.31 -19.57
C GLY A 173 16.08 -2.35 -20.74
N PHE A 174 16.25 -2.80 -21.98
CA PHE A 174 15.98 -2.01 -23.18
C PHE A 174 14.53 -2.17 -23.62
N LEU A 175 13.88 -1.07 -23.97
CA LEU A 175 12.51 -1.06 -24.45
C LEU A 175 12.44 -1.77 -25.81
N VAL A 176 11.60 -2.79 -25.91
CA VAL A 176 11.39 -3.54 -27.15
C VAL A 176 10.01 -3.34 -27.75
N PHE A 177 9.04 -2.88 -26.95
CA PHE A 177 7.69 -2.60 -27.42
C PHE A 177 7.01 -1.52 -26.57
N ASN A 178 6.27 -0.62 -27.22
CA ASN A 178 5.53 0.46 -26.58
C ASN A 178 4.14 0.70 -27.24
N GLU A 179 3.10 0.70 -26.42
CA GLU A 179 1.76 1.16 -26.80
C GLU A 179 1.41 2.52 -26.18
N SER A 180 2.33 3.08 -25.39
CA SER A 180 2.10 4.31 -24.64
C SER A 180 3.31 5.24 -24.68
N HIS A 181 3.04 6.54 -24.73
CA HIS A 181 4.05 7.60 -24.81
C HIS A 181 4.98 7.69 -23.59
N PHE A 182 4.58 7.11 -22.46
CA PHE A 182 5.38 7.10 -21.24
C PHE A 182 6.44 5.98 -21.20
N CYS A 183 6.37 5.01 -22.13
CA CYS A 183 7.34 3.91 -22.20
C CYS A 183 8.73 4.44 -22.59
N ARG A 184 9.74 4.00 -21.85
CA ARG A 184 11.15 4.36 -22.02
C ARG A 184 12.03 3.25 -21.46
N ASP A 185 13.31 3.23 -21.81
CA ASP A 185 14.28 2.28 -21.24
C ASP A 185 14.29 2.33 -19.70
N LEU A 186 14.62 1.19 -19.09
CA LEU A 186 14.75 1.13 -17.65
C LEU A 186 15.99 1.91 -17.20
N LEU A 187 15.84 2.66 -16.12
CA LEU A 187 16.95 3.39 -15.52
C LEU A 187 17.74 2.44 -14.62
N LYS A 188 19.00 2.19 -14.96
CA LYS A 188 19.88 1.37 -14.13
C LYS A 188 20.37 2.19 -12.93
N ASP A 189 20.01 1.75 -11.73
CA ASP A 189 20.59 2.25 -10.49
C ASP A 189 21.87 1.44 -10.18
N VAL A 190 23.01 2.11 -10.27
CA VAL A 190 24.33 1.49 -10.07
C VAL A 190 24.54 1.10 -8.61
N GLN A 191 23.93 1.81 -7.65
CA GLN A 191 24.15 1.56 -6.23
C GLN A 191 23.41 0.30 -5.75
N SER A 192 22.13 0.17 -6.13
CA SER A 192 21.33 -1.01 -5.78
C SER A 192 21.50 -2.17 -6.76
N GLY A 193 21.97 -1.90 -7.99
CA GLY A 193 22.02 -2.86 -9.08
C GLY A 193 20.65 -3.12 -9.73
N LEU A 194 19.60 -2.39 -9.32
CA LEU A 194 18.25 -2.51 -9.85
C LEU A 194 18.10 -1.75 -11.18
N SER A 195 17.16 -2.20 -12.00
CA SER A 195 16.62 -1.43 -13.10
C SER A 195 15.25 -0.89 -12.71
N ILE A 196 15.03 0.40 -12.92
CA ILE A 196 13.88 1.13 -12.41
C ILE A 196 13.06 1.68 -13.57
N PHE A 197 11.76 1.39 -13.55
CA PHE A 197 10.77 2.09 -14.35
C PHE A 197 10.05 3.11 -13.46
N ALA A 198 10.29 4.40 -13.70
CA ALA A 198 9.48 5.47 -13.13
C ALA A 198 8.44 5.92 -14.17
N VAL A 199 7.23 6.25 -13.75
CA VAL A 199 6.16 6.68 -14.67
C VAL A 199 5.22 7.66 -13.98
N THR A 200 4.85 8.72 -14.69
CA THR A 200 3.81 9.64 -14.25
C THR A 200 2.51 9.26 -14.93
N ILE A 201 1.49 8.93 -14.14
CA ILE A 201 0.18 8.54 -14.63
C ILE A 201 -0.80 9.68 -14.40
N SER A 202 -1.45 10.12 -15.47
CA SER A 202 -2.57 11.06 -15.40
C SER A 202 -3.87 10.34 -15.10
N ARG A 203 -4.68 10.93 -14.23
CA ARG A 203 -6.03 10.44 -13.94
C ARG A 203 -6.92 10.62 -15.17
N SER A 204 -7.59 9.55 -15.59
CA SER A 204 -8.73 9.66 -16.50
C SER A 204 -9.96 10.19 -15.76
N ASN A 205 -10.72 11.09 -16.38
CA ASN A 205 -11.90 11.73 -15.79
C ASN A 205 -12.97 10.75 -15.30
N THR A 206 -13.00 9.53 -15.85
CA THR A 206 -13.98 8.50 -15.50
C THR A 206 -13.45 7.43 -14.53
N SER A 207 -12.14 7.41 -14.26
CA SER A 207 -11.53 6.37 -13.42
C SER A 207 -11.73 6.68 -11.93
N VAL A 208 -12.37 5.76 -11.23
CA VAL A 208 -12.47 5.73 -9.76
C VAL A 208 -11.16 5.19 -9.18
N TYR A 209 -10.63 4.14 -9.79
CA TYR A 209 -9.35 3.53 -9.44
C TYR A 209 -8.66 3.00 -10.68
N ASN A 210 -7.36 2.75 -10.58
CA ASN A 210 -6.56 2.08 -11.61
C ASN A 210 -5.66 1.00 -10.99
N THR A 211 -5.34 -0.02 -11.80
CA THR A 211 -4.36 -1.05 -11.44
C THR A 211 -3.19 -1.00 -12.40
N PHE A 212 -1.98 -1.13 -11.86
CA PHE A 212 -0.73 -1.10 -12.60
C PHE A 212 0.01 -2.40 -12.33
N ASN A 213 0.13 -3.23 -13.36
CA ASN A 213 0.80 -4.51 -13.27
C ASN A 213 2.25 -4.35 -13.70
N TRP A 214 3.16 -4.72 -12.80
CA TRP A 214 4.56 -4.87 -13.08
C TRP A 214 4.91 -6.35 -13.10
N ARG A 215 5.49 -6.80 -14.19
CA ARG A 215 5.73 -8.20 -14.47
C ARG A 215 7.18 -8.44 -14.88
N SER A 216 7.76 -9.48 -14.30
CA SER A 216 8.96 -10.15 -14.77
C SER A 216 8.57 -11.55 -15.28
N GLU A 217 9.56 -12.37 -15.65
CA GLU A 217 9.33 -13.72 -16.17
C GLU A 217 8.50 -14.58 -15.21
N ASN A 218 8.90 -14.60 -13.93
CA ASN A 218 8.27 -15.46 -12.93
C ASN A 218 7.40 -14.70 -11.92
N GLU A 219 7.59 -13.38 -11.82
CA GLU A 219 6.96 -12.58 -10.77
C GLU A 219 6.06 -11.48 -11.30
N ARG A 220 5.08 -11.11 -10.46
CA ARG A 220 4.08 -10.09 -10.76
C ARG A 220 3.74 -9.31 -9.50
N LEU A 221 3.52 -8.02 -9.69
CA LEU A 221 3.14 -7.06 -8.66
C LEU A 221 2.04 -6.17 -9.21
N ILE A 222 1.04 -5.84 -8.39
CA ILE A 222 0.06 -4.81 -8.70
C ILE A 222 0.21 -3.63 -7.75
N VAL A 223 0.28 -2.42 -8.31
CA VAL A 223 -0.02 -1.18 -7.58
C VAL A 223 -1.45 -0.75 -7.89
N THR A 224 -2.24 -0.48 -6.85
CA THR A 224 -3.61 0.05 -6.95
C THR A 224 -3.59 1.53 -6.62
N VAL A 225 -4.22 2.35 -7.45
CA VAL A 225 -4.42 3.78 -7.21
C VAL A 225 -5.92 4.04 -7.10
N ASP A 226 -6.39 4.50 -5.94
CA ASP A 226 -7.77 4.90 -5.71
C ASP A 226 -7.87 6.43 -5.65
N TRP A 227 -8.45 7.03 -6.68
CA TRP A 227 -8.55 8.47 -6.86
C TRP A 227 -9.63 9.13 -6.00
N THR A 228 -10.41 8.34 -5.26
CA THR A 228 -11.52 8.84 -4.43
C THR A 228 -11.15 9.02 -2.96
N GLN A 229 -10.05 8.41 -2.54
CA GLN A 229 -9.53 8.44 -1.17
C GLN A 229 -8.26 9.29 -1.07
N SER A 230 -8.04 9.86 0.11
CA SER A 230 -6.82 10.59 0.47
C SER A 230 -6.18 9.95 1.70
N GLY A 231 -4.87 10.09 1.85
CA GLY A 231 -4.15 9.67 3.05
C GLY A 231 -2.91 8.84 2.73
N GLU A 232 -2.18 8.48 3.78
CA GLU A 232 -1.07 7.52 3.67
C GLU A 232 -1.63 6.09 3.62
N SER A 233 -1.00 5.21 2.85
CA SER A 233 -1.33 3.79 2.86
C SER A 233 -0.97 3.20 4.23
N PRO A 234 -1.92 2.60 4.99
CA PRO A 234 -1.64 2.05 6.33
C PRO A 234 -0.49 1.04 6.34
N ALA A 235 -0.29 0.28 5.26
CA ALA A 235 0.87 -0.59 5.07
C ALA A 235 2.23 0.08 5.33
N MET A 236 2.38 1.37 5.01
CA MET A 236 3.63 2.10 5.25
C MET A 236 3.74 2.61 6.68
N ALA A 237 2.61 2.90 7.34
CA ALA A 237 2.60 3.27 8.75
C ALA A 237 3.13 2.11 9.61
N ASP A 238 2.68 0.89 9.35
CA ASP A 238 3.13 -0.34 10.03
C ASP A 238 4.65 -0.56 9.86
N CYS A 239 5.15 -0.40 8.63
CA CYS A 239 6.57 -0.56 8.35
C CYS A 239 7.45 0.51 8.99
N ARG A 240 6.97 1.76 9.07
CA ARG A 240 7.70 2.84 9.74
C ARG A 240 7.77 2.64 11.25
N ALA A 241 6.66 2.25 11.88
CA ALA A 241 6.60 2.00 13.31
C ALA A 241 7.63 0.95 13.75
N THR A 242 7.77 -0.12 12.96
CA THR A 242 8.75 -1.21 13.21
C THR A 242 10.20 -0.73 13.11
N THR A 243 10.49 0.17 12.16
CA THR A 243 11.82 0.75 11.98
C THR A 243 12.19 1.66 13.16
N SER A 244 11.23 2.44 13.68
CA SER A 244 11.43 3.30 14.84
C SER A 244 11.63 2.53 16.14
N SER A 245 10.96 1.39 16.33
CA SER A 245 11.18 0.53 17.49
C SER A 245 12.54 -0.19 17.45
N SER A 246 13.00 -0.58 16.26
CA SER A 246 14.28 -1.27 16.08
C SER A 246 15.49 -0.34 16.27
N ALA A 247 15.35 0.97 16.01
CA ALA A 247 16.37 1.97 16.29
C ALA A 247 16.62 2.21 17.80
N THR A 248 15.74 1.72 18.68
CA THR A 248 15.86 1.92 20.13
C THR A 248 16.57 0.76 20.85
N THR A 249 16.85 -0.36 20.17
CA THR A 249 17.39 -1.58 20.83
C THR A 249 18.90 -1.78 20.63
N SER A 250 19.59 -0.93 19.88
CA SER A 250 21.05 -0.99 19.68
C SER A 250 21.82 0.10 20.44
N SER A 251 21.51 0.28 21.73
CA SER A 251 22.43 0.95 22.67
C SER A 251 22.16 0.53 24.12
N SER A 252 22.74 -0.58 24.54
CA SER A 252 23.15 -0.82 25.93
C SER A 252 24.62 -1.20 25.87
N THR A 253 25.56 -0.42 26.38
CA THR A 253 25.92 -0.46 27.81
C THR A 253 26.73 0.78 28.18
N THR A 254 26.21 1.63 29.08
CA THR A 254 26.94 2.07 30.30
C THR A 254 25.99 2.85 31.21
N THR A 255 25.76 2.31 32.40
CA THR A 255 25.05 2.91 33.53
C THR A 255 25.76 4.14 34.06
N SER A 256 25.06 5.27 34.20
CA SER A 256 25.16 6.11 35.40
C SER A 256 23.93 7.01 35.54
N SER A 257 23.42 7.10 36.75
CA SER A 257 22.20 7.80 37.16
C SER A 257 22.30 9.32 37.08
N SER A 258 21.25 9.99 36.60
CA SER A 258 20.72 11.23 37.21
C SER A 258 19.36 11.58 36.59
N GLY A 259 18.42 12.04 37.43
CA GLY A 259 16.99 12.21 37.12
C GLY A 259 16.65 13.34 36.13
N PRO A 260 15.34 13.50 35.80
CA PRO A 260 14.92 14.22 34.60
C PRO A 260 14.78 15.73 34.81
N LYS A 261 15.23 16.53 33.83
CA LYS A 261 14.80 17.91 33.60
C LYS A 261 13.91 17.95 32.36
N LEU A 262 12.61 18.17 32.55
CA LEU A 262 11.68 18.53 31.47
C LEU A 262 11.85 20.01 31.14
N ALA A 263 12.20 20.30 29.88
CA ALA A 263 12.09 21.64 29.30
C ALA A 263 11.04 21.60 28.19
N TYR A 264 9.86 22.18 28.45
CA TYR A 264 8.85 22.45 27.44
C TYR A 264 9.15 23.80 26.79
N THR A 265 9.22 23.85 25.46
CA THR A 265 9.28 25.10 24.69
C THR A 265 7.96 25.27 23.94
N MET A 266 7.11 26.21 24.37
CA MET A 266 5.92 26.64 23.64
C MET A 266 6.29 27.71 22.61
N LYS A 267 5.84 27.55 21.36
CA LYS A 267 5.80 28.61 20.35
C LYS A 267 4.35 29.05 20.13
N THR A 268 4.07 30.31 20.44
CA THR A 268 2.76 30.94 20.26
C THR A 268 2.72 31.66 18.91
N VAL A 269 1.70 31.43 18.09
CA VAL A 269 1.41 32.20 16.86
C VAL A 269 0.03 32.84 17.02
N LEU A 270 -0.02 34.17 16.96
CA LEU A 270 -1.25 34.96 17.02
C LEU A 270 -1.73 35.28 15.60
N ALA A 271 -3.03 35.10 15.33
CA ALA A 271 -3.72 35.59 14.13
C ALA A 271 -4.87 36.53 14.53
N PRO A 272 -5.17 37.59 13.74
CA PRO A 272 -6.15 38.61 14.10
C PRO A 272 -7.59 38.20 13.74
N LEU A 273 -8.55 38.50 14.62
CA LEU A 273 -9.99 38.32 14.42
C LEU A 273 -10.63 39.56 13.79
N SER A 274 -11.42 39.36 12.73
CA SER A 274 -12.41 40.33 12.22
C SER A 274 -13.75 40.14 12.95
N MET A 275 -14.33 41.26 13.42
CA MET A 275 -15.66 41.32 14.03
C MET A 275 -16.77 41.26 12.96
N LEU A 276 -17.79 40.42 13.19
CA LEU A 276 -19.09 40.51 12.54
C LEU A 276 -20.14 40.81 13.62
N VAL A 277 -20.80 41.97 13.51
CA VAL A 277 -21.87 42.43 14.40
C VAL A 277 -23.22 42.02 13.79
N LEU A 278 -24.03 41.26 14.53
CA LEU A 278 -25.43 41.00 14.21
C LEU A 278 -26.32 41.62 15.30
N LEU A 279 -27.15 42.57 14.88
CA LEU A 279 -28.21 43.22 15.65
C LEU A 279 -29.41 42.26 15.77
N SER A 280 -29.87 42.02 17.00
CA SER A 280 -31.15 41.35 17.28
C SER A 280 -32.21 42.38 17.68
N VAL A 281 -33.33 42.38 16.96
CA VAL A 281 -34.60 43.06 17.26
C VAL A 281 -35.33 42.31 18.39
N PRO A 282 -35.97 42.99 19.35
CA PRO A 282 -37.00 42.36 20.17
C PRO A 282 -38.41 42.77 19.73
N ALA A 283 -39.29 41.77 19.75
CA ALA A 283 -40.73 41.92 19.60
C ALA A 283 -41.37 42.46 20.88
N ARG A 284 -42.22 43.48 20.74
CA ARG A 284 -43.53 43.61 21.39
C ARG A 284 -44.35 44.66 20.66
#